data_AF-A0A8X6Y155-F1
#
_entry.id   AF-A0A8X6Y155-F1
#
_cell.length_a   1.000
_cell.length_b   1.000
_cell.length_c   1.000
_cell.angle_alpha   90.00
_cell.angle_beta   90.00
_cell.angle_gamma   90.00
#
_symmetry.space_group_name_H-M   'P 1'
#
loop_
_entity.id
_entity.type
_entity.pdbx_description
1 polymer ?
#
loop_
_entity_poly.entity_id
_entity_poly.type
_entity_poly.pdbx_seq_one_letter_code
_entity_poly.pdbx_strand_id
1 'polypeptide(L)'
;VNTYVTAFHDAVILYSLAVNETLKEGLSLKNGTLVTQKMWNRTFEGITGNVSINEKGDRFVDYSLLDMDPETGIYEVVANYYGVSQQFVDIIGKHIHWAGNRGGPPSDVPVCGFDGSLCSDVLLNGFFSYRIVSPVCDSDFRSE
;
A
#
# COMPACT_ATOMS: atom_id res chain seq x y z
N VAL A 1 10.64 11.02 9.66
CA VAL A 1 11.64 9.94 9.81
C VAL A 1 11.59 9.10 8.54
N ASN A 2 12.73 8.68 8.00
CA ASN A 2 12.79 7.94 6.72
C ASN A 2 12.67 6.43 6.98
N THR A 3 11.63 5.79 6.44
CA THR A 3 11.33 4.36 6.65
C THR A 3 12.44 3.42 6.16
N TYR A 4 13.19 3.81 5.13
CA TYR A 4 14.27 2.99 4.58
C TYR A 4 15.45 2.96 5.54
N VAL A 5 15.80 4.11 6.12
CA VAL A 5 16.91 4.22 7.08
C VAL A 5 16.63 3.37 8.32
N THR A 6 15.40 3.44 8.84
CA THR A 6 15.02 2.64 10.01
C THR A 6 14.94 1.14 9.69
N ALA A 7 14.51 0.77 8.47
CA ALA A 7 14.52 -0.62 8.03
C ALA A 7 15.94 -1.21 7.93
N PHE A 8 16.90 -0.45 7.40
CA PHE A 8 18.31 -0.88 7.37
C PHE A 8 18.91 -0.99 8.77
N HIS A 9 18.58 -0.07 9.67
CA HIS A 9 18.99 -0.16 11.07
C HIS A 9 18.49 -1.47 11.71
N ASP A 10 17.21 -1.80 11.54
CA ASP A 10 16.64 -3.05 12.06
C ASP A 10 17.25 -4.29 11.40
N ALA A 11 17.61 -4.22 10.12
CA ALA A 11 18.31 -5.30 9.44
C ALA A 11 19.69 -5.60 10.04
N VAL A 12 20.43 -4.57 10.49
CA VAL A 12 21.72 -4.75 11.19
C VAL A 12 21.50 -5.39 12.56
N ILE A 13 20.43 -5.02 13.29
CA ILE A 13 20.07 -5.67 14.56
C ILE A 13 19.78 -7.16 14.32
N LEU A 14 18.92 -7.47 13.35
CA LEU A 14 18.58 -8.85 12.98
C LEU A 14 19.81 -9.68 12.63
N TYR A 15 20.70 -9.12 11.80
CA TYR A 15 21.96 -9.78 11.44
C TYR A 15 22.85 -10.01 12.68
N SER A 16 22.95 -9.03 13.56
CA SER A 16 23.75 -9.12 14.79
C SER A 16 23.24 -10.22 15.73
N LEU A 17 21.91 -10.38 15.82
CA LEU A 17 21.28 -11.47 16.58
C LEU A 17 21.66 -12.84 15.99
N ALA A 18 21.52 -13.00 14.68
CA ALA A 18 21.86 -14.24 13.99
C ALA A 18 23.35 -14.59 14.09
N VAL A 19 24.25 -13.60 13.98
CA VAL A 19 25.69 -13.78 14.16
C VAL A 19 26.02 -14.21 15.59
N ASN A 20 25.43 -13.56 16.59
CA ASN A 20 25.65 -13.90 18.00
C ASN A 20 25.22 -15.34 18.31
N GLU A 21 24.05 -15.76 17.82
CA GLU A 21 23.57 -17.15 17.93
C GLU A 21 24.52 -18.13 17.25
N THR A 22 24.96 -17.82 16.02
CA THR A 22 25.91 -18.66 15.26
C THR A 22 27.22 -18.86 16.01
N LEU A 23 27.77 -17.78 16.59
CA LEU A 23 29.02 -17.84 17.36
C LEU A 23 28.86 -18.63 18.67
N LYS A 24 27.72 -18.47 19.37
CA LYS A 24 27.41 -19.23 20.60
C LYS A 24 27.33 -20.73 20.34
N GLU A 25 26.90 -21.14 19.16
CA GLU A 25 26.84 -22.54 18.74
C GLU A 25 28.20 -23.08 18.22
N GLY A 26 29.26 -22.26 18.21
CA GLY A 26 30.58 -22.65 17.70
C GLY A 26 30.62 -22.85 16.17
N LEU A 27 29.64 -22.29 15.46
CA LEU A 27 29.50 -22.43 14.02
C LEU A 27 30.26 -21.34 13.27
N SER A 28 30.64 -21.63 12.03
CA SER A 28 31.41 -20.70 11.20
C SER A 28 30.51 -19.65 10.55
N LEU A 29 30.85 -18.37 10.73
CA LEU A 29 30.21 -17.24 10.04
C LEU A 29 30.43 -17.26 8.52
N LYS A 30 31.37 -18.08 8.01
CA LYS A 30 31.55 -18.25 6.56
C LYS A 30 30.38 -19.00 5.91
N ASN A 31 29.57 -19.72 6.69
CA ASN A 31 28.36 -20.33 6.20
C ASN A 31 27.21 -19.31 6.19
N GLY A 32 27.18 -18.47 5.15
CA GLY A 32 26.18 -17.41 5.01
C GLY A 32 24.74 -17.94 5.01
N THR A 33 24.49 -19.10 4.40
CA THR A 33 23.17 -19.74 4.40
C THR A 33 22.69 -20.02 5.81
N LEU A 34 23.57 -20.52 6.68
CA LEU A 34 23.22 -20.82 8.07
C LEU A 34 22.90 -19.54 8.86
N VAL A 35 23.69 -18.48 8.69
CA VAL A 35 23.43 -17.18 9.33
C VAL A 35 22.09 -16.61 8.86
N THR A 36 21.84 -16.62 7.54
CA THR A 36 20.57 -16.13 6.96
C THR A 36 19.37 -16.94 7.44
N GLN A 37 19.47 -18.26 7.55
CA GLN A 37 18.37 -19.09 8.07
C GLN A 37 18.01 -18.75 9.52
N LYS A 38 18.99 -18.34 10.35
CA LYS A 38 18.72 -17.85 11.71
C LYS A 38 18.05 -16.47 11.75
N MET A 39 17.99 -15.75 10.64
CA MET A 39 17.28 -14.48 10.52
C MET A 39 15.79 -14.67 10.17
N TRP A 40 15.40 -15.84 9.64
CA TRP A 40 14.05 -16.09 9.16
C TRP A 40 13.12 -16.57 10.28
N ASN A 41 11.81 -16.47 10.04
CA ASN A 41 10.76 -16.95 10.94
C ASN A 41 10.93 -16.53 12.41
N ARG A 42 11.22 -15.25 12.64
CA ARG A 42 11.47 -14.72 13.99
C ARG A 42 10.94 -13.31 14.16
N THR A 43 10.72 -12.94 15.42
CA THR A 43 10.36 -11.59 15.82
C THR A 43 11.43 -11.03 16.75
N PHE A 44 11.76 -9.75 16.59
CA PHE A 44 12.70 -9.03 17.45
C PHE A 44 12.27 -7.57 17.62
N GLU A 45 12.77 -6.91 18.66
CA GLU A 45 12.53 -5.50 18.92
C GLU A 45 13.56 -4.65 18.15
N GLY A 46 13.07 -3.85 17.21
CA GLY A 46 13.85 -2.87 16.44
C GLY A 46 13.47 -1.43 16.79
N ILE A 47 14.08 -0.46 16.11
CA ILE A 47 13.75 0.97 16.31
C ILE A 47 12.35 1.32 15.75
N THR A 48 11.85 0.49 14.83
CA THR A 48 10.47 0.61 14.30
C THR A 48 9.44 -0.15 15.13
N GLY A 49 9.81 -0.67 16.31
CA GLY A 49 8.96 -1.53 17.14
C GLY A 49 9.22 -3.01 16.89
N ASN A 50 8.20 -3.86 17.07
CA ASN A 50 8.32 -5.29 16.81
C ASN A 50 8.45 -5.57 15.31
N VAL A 51 9.54 -6.22 14.92
CA VAL A 51 9.83 -6.60 13.55
C VAL A 51 9.74 -8.12 13.44
N SER A 52 8.86 -8.59 12.56
CA SER A 52 8.68 -10.02 12.28
C SER A 52 9.14 -10.35 10.87
N ILE A 53 9.99 -11.37 10.74
CA ILE A 53 10.45 -11.95 9.47
C ILE A 53 9.75 -13.28 9.28
N ASN A 54 9.15 -13.50 8.11
CA ASN A 54 8.45 -14.72 7.78
C ASN A 54 9.41 -15.87 7.45
N GLU A 55 8.85 -17.05 7.19
CA GLU A 55 9.59 -18.27 6.84
C GLU A 55 10.37 -18.21 5.51
N LYS A 56 10.11 -17.20 4.68
CA LYS A 56 10.77 -16.98 3.38
C LYS A 56 11.83 -15.89 3.44
N GLY A 57 12.02 -15.27 4.62
CA GLY A 57 12.98 -14.19 4.82
C GLY A 57 12.45 -12.79 4.54
N ASP A 58 11.16 -12.63 4.31
CA ASP A 58 10.54 -11.31 4.09
C ASP A 58 9.99 -10.75 5.39
N ARG A 59 10.08 -9.44 5.55
CA ARG A 59 9.49 -8.73 6.69
C ARG A 59 7.97 -8.64 6.52
N PHE A 60 7.22 -8.89 7.60
CA PHE A 60 5.82 -8.48 7.68
C PHE A 60 5.75 -6.95 7.80
N VAL A 61 4.98 -6.31 6.92
CA VAL A 61 4.88 -4.85 6.83
C VAL A 61 3.47 -4.41 7.17
N ASP A 62 3.38 -3.41 8.02
CA ASP A 62 2.14 -2.73 8.35
C ASP A 62 1.96 -1.52 7.43
N TYR A 63 0.72 -1.26 7.01
CA TYR A 63 0.36 -0.15 6.14
C TYR A 63 -0.76 0.67 6.75
N SER A 64 -0.78 1.97 6.47
CA SER A 64 -1.92 2.83 6.77
C SER A 64 -2.58 3.26 5.46
N LEU A 65 -3.90 3.14 5.41
CA LEU A 65 -4.71 3.77 4.37
C LEU A 65 -5.00 5.20 4.81
N LEU A 66 -4.59 6.15 3.98
CA LEU A 66 -4.88 7.56 4.19
C LEU A 66 -5.96 7.99 3.22
N ASP A 67 -6.89 8.79 3.71
CA ASP A 67 -7.91 9.46 2.92
C ASP A 67 -7.85 10.96 3.15
N MET A 68 -8.22 11.74 2.14
CA MET A 68 -8.21 13.19 2.23
C MET A 68 -9.51 13.67 2.87
N ASP A 69 -9.40 14.46 3.94
CA ASP A 69 -10.54 15.19 4.50
C ASP A 69 -11.04 16.22 3.46
N PRO A 70 -12.30 16.14 3.00
CA PRO A 70 -12.84 17.02 1.97
C PRO A 70 -13.00 18.48 2.43
N GLU A 71 -13.06 18.74 3.74
CA GLU A 71 -13.20 20.10 4.29
C GLU A 71 -11.83 20.76 4.47
N THR A 72 -10.85 20.02 4.99
CA THR A 72 -9.53 20.59 5.32
C THR A 72 -8.46 20.34 4.25
N GLY A 73 -8.67 19.36 3.36
CA GLY A 73 -7.68 18.93 2.35
C GLY A 73 -6.49 18.16 2.93
N ILE A 74 -6.53 17.81 4.23
CA ILE A 74 -5.46 17.11 4.92
C ILE A 74 -5.69 15.61 4.83
N TYR A 75 -4.64 14.85 4.55
CA TYR A 75 -4.70 13.39 4.59
C TYR A 75 -4.64 12.87 6.02
N GLU A 76 -5.59 12.02 6.37
CA GLU A 76 -5.68 11.37 7.67
C GLU A 76 -5.73 9.86 7.51
N VAL A 77 -5.24 9.13 8.53
CA VAL A 77 -5.35 7.68 8.56
C VAL A 77 -6.80 7.28 8.84
N VAL A 78 -7.38 6.50 7.93
CA VAL A 78 -8.76 5.99 8.06
C VAL A 78 -8.81 4.50 8.36
N ALA A 79 -7.74 3.76 8.04
CA ALA A 79 -7.61 2.35 8.38
C ALA A 79 -6.13 1.93 8.45
N ASN A 80 -5.85 0.84 9.15
CA ASN A 80 -4.54 0.20 9.19
C ASN A 80 -4.63 -1.25 8.74
N TYR A 81 -3.62 -1.70 8.01
CA TYR A 81 -3.39 -3.11 7.71
C TYR A 81 -2.19 -3.60 8.52
N TYR A 82 -2.40 -4.64 9.32
CA TYR A 82 -1.35 -5.28 10.11
C TYR A 82 -0.82 -6.52 9.39
N GLY A 83 0.45 -6.53 8.99
CA GLY A 83 1.03 -7.55 8.14
C GLY A 83 1.10 -8.93 8.80
N VAL A 84 1.33 -8.97 10.12
CA VAL A 84 1.44 -10.23 10.88
C VAL A 84 0.07 -10.91 11.02
N SER A 85 -0.97 -10.16 11.41
CA SER A 85 -2.32 -10.71 11.59
C SER A 85 -3.14 -10.74 10.30
N GLN A 86 -2.67 -10.09 9.23
CA GLN A 86 -3.37 -9.89 7.96
C GLN A 86 -4.75 -9.23 8.14
N GLN A 87 -4.85 -8.33 9.10
CA GLN A 87 -6.11 -7.65 9.43
C GLN A 87 -6.12 -6.23 8.91
N PHE A 88 -7.21 -5.88 8.23
CA PHE A 88 -7.57 -4.50 7.89
C PHE A 88 -8.54 -3.98 8.95
N VAL A 89 -8.14 -2.92 9.64
CA VAL A 89 -8.83 -2.37 10.81
C VAL A 89 -9.11 -0.90 10.60
N ASP A 90 -10.39 -0.55 10.54
CA ASP A 90 -10.86 0.83 10.42
C ASP A 90 -10.56 1.63 11.71
N ILE A 91 -10.24 2.91 11.55
CA ILE A 91 -10.12 3.84 12.66
C ILE A 91 -11.52 4.24 13.13
N ILE A 92 -11.80 4.06 14.42
CA ILE A 92 -13.09 4.42 15.02
C ILE A 92 -13.40 5.90 14.77
N GLY A 93 -14.57 6.17 14.19
CA GLY A 93 -15.05 7.52 13.89
C GLY A 93 -14.48 8.13 12.61
N LYS A 94 -13.62 7.41 11.87
CA LYS A 94 -13.18 7.77 10.52
C LYS A 94 -13.84 6.87 9.48
N HIS A 95 -14.01 7.39 8.28
CA HIS A 95 -14.53 6.63 7.14
C HIS A 95 -13.90 7.16 5.85
N ILE A 96 -13.89 6.33 4.81
CA ILE A 96 -13.38 6.73 3.49
C ILE A 96 -14.43 7.61 2.82
N HIS A 97 -14.02 8.78 2.34
CA HIS A 97 -14.83 9.72 1.60
C HIS A 97 -14.82 9.34 0.11
N TRP A 98 -15.95 8.83 -0.36
CA TRP A 98 -16.10 8.47 -1.77
C TRP A 98 -16.69 9.63 -2.57
N ALA A 99 -16.03 9.94 -3.70
CA ALA A 99 -16.41 11.06 -4.56
C ALA A 99 -17.89 11.01 -5.01
N GLY A 100 -18.51 12.20 -5.09
CA GLY A 100 -19.92 12.34 -5.48
C GLY A 100 -20.91 12.01 -4.36
N ASN A 101 -20.53 12.22 -3.10
CA ASN A 101 -21.35 11.94 -1.91
C ASN A 101 -21.86 10.50 -1.85
N ARG A 102 -21.03 9.54 -2.27
CA ARG A 102 -21.37 8.11 -2.23
C ARG A 102 -21.18 7.58 -0.82
N GLY A 103 -22.05 6.65 -0.41
CA GLY A 103 -21.90 5.93 0.86
C GLY A 103 -20.87 4.79 0.82
N GLY A 104 -20.19 4.59 -0.31
CA GLY A 104 -19.28 3.45 -0.51
C GLY A 104 -18.47 3.55 -1.81
N PRO A 105 -17.56 2.58 -2.03
CA PRO A 105 -16.67 2.58 -3.18
C PRO A 105 -17.42 2.61 -4.52
N PRO A 106 -16.84 3.24 -5.56
CA PRO A 106 -17.31 3.01 -6.92
C PRO A 106 -17.19 1.52 -7.29
N SER A 107 -18.04 1.06 -8.21
CA SER A 107 -17.88 -0.26 -8.84
C SER A 107 -16.50 -0.36 -9.48
N ASP A 108 -15.83 -1.48 -9.29
CA ASP A 108 -14.52 -1.79 -9.89
C ASP A 108 -14.62 -2.03 -11.40
N VAL A 109 -15.80 -2.41 -11.88
CA VAL A 109 -16.13 -2.55 -13.30
C VAL A 109 -17.22 -1.54 -13.69
N PRO A 110 -17.06 -0.79 -14.82
CA PRO A 110 -18.12 0.07 -15.34
C PRO A 110 -19.40 -0.73 -15.67
N VAL A 111 -20.56 -0.07 -15.58
CA VAL A 111 -21.87 -0.72 -15.86
C VAL A 111 -21.93 -1.38 -17.24
N CYS A 112 -21.28 -0.78 -18.26
CA CYS A 112 -21.23 -1.32 -19.62
C CYS A 112 -20.00 -2.20 -19.90
N GLY A 113 -19.23 -2.58 -18.87
CA GLY A 113 -17.91 -3.18 -19.06
C GLY A 113 -16.88 -2.15 -19.50
N PHE A 114 -15.60 -2.52 -19.46
CA PHE A 114 -14.52 -1.62 -19.86
C PHE A 114 -14.53 -1.31 -21.37
N ASP A 115 -15.08 -2.21 -22.17
CA ASP A 115 -15.14 -2.14 -23.63
C ASP A 115 -16.55 -1.84 -24.17
N GLY A 116 -17.53 -1.61 -23.29
CA GLY A 116 -18.92 -1.38 -23.69
C GLY A 116 -19.71 -2.64 -24.01
N SER A 117 -19.10 -3.83 -23.98
CA SER A 117 -19.74 -5.09 -24.40
C SER A 117 -20.96 -5.51 -23.58
N LEU A 118 -21.09 -5.03 -22.34
CA LEU A 118 -22.23 -5.37 -21.46
C LEU A 118 -23.45 -4.49 -21.74
N CYS A 119 -23.29 -3.38 -22.46
CA CYS A 119 -24.40 -2.56 -22.93
C CYS A 119 -24.65 -2.86 -24.41
N SER A 120 -25.81 -3.42 -24.73
CA SER A 120 -26.20 -3.64 -26.11
C SER A 120 -26.35 -2.29 -26.84
N ASP A 121 -25.92 -2.23 -28.11
CA ASP A 121 -26.02 -1.07 -29.04
C ASP A 121 -27.46 -0.62 -29.38
N VAL A 122 -28.44 -0.84 -28.50
CA VAL A 122 -29.87 -0.55 -28.75
C VAL A 122 -30.18 0.96 -28.76
N LEU A 123 -29.17 1.83 -28.56
CA LEU A 123 -29.32 3.29 -28.70
C LEU A 123 -28.80 3.86 -30.03
N LEU A 124 -28.24 3.05 -30.95
CA LEU A 124 -27.78 3.55 -32.26
C LEU A 124 -28.87 3.61 -33.35
N ASN A 125 -30.14 3.34 -33.02
CA ASN A 125 -31.26 3.46 -33.97
C ASN A 125 -32.33 4.50 -33.59
N GLY A 126 -31.99 5.50 -32.77
CA GLY A 126 -32.93 6.59 -32.47
C GLY A 126 -32.25 7.85 -31.91
N PHE A 127 -32.06 8.83 -32.79
CA PHE A 127 -31.54 10.19 -32.52
C PHE A 127 -30.02 10.32 -32.28
N PHE A 128 -29.28 10.50 -33.38
CA PHE A 128 -28.03 11.25 -33.37
C PHE A 128 -28.30 12.69 -32.90
N SER A 129 -28.18 12.96 -31.59
CA SER A 129 -27.92 14.31 -31.11
C SER A 129 -26.41 14.48 -31.03
N TYR A 130 -25.84 15.11 -32.06
CA TYR A 130 -24.46 15.54 -32.07
C TYR A 130 -24.26 16.58 -30.96
N ARG A 131 -23.57 16.22 -29.88
CA ARG A 131 -22.92 17.22 -29.02
C ARG A 131 -21.57 17.53 -29.63
N ILE A 132 -21.47 18.69 -30.26
CA ILE A 132 -20.18 19.29 -30.63
C ILE A 132 -19.47 19.62 -29.31
N VAL A 133 -18.47 18.82 -28.95
CA VAL A 133 -17.49 19.24 -27.95
C VAL A 133 -16.46 20.07 -28.70
N SER A 134 -16.60 21.39 -28.62
CA SER A 134 -15.57 22.31 -29.11
C SER A 134 -14.37 22.18 -28.17
N PRO A 135 -13.17 21.85 -28.67
CA PRO A 135 -11.97 21.98 -27.85
C PRO A 135 -11.73 23.47 -27.64
N VAL A 136 -11.93 23.95 -26.40
CA VAL A 136 -11.32 25.21 -25.98
C VAL A 136 -9.85 24.86 -25.73
N CYS A 137 -9.01 25.12 -26.73
CA CYS A 137 -7.58 25.23 -26.51
C CYS A 137 -7.36 26.49 -25.67
N ASP A 138 -7.03 26.32 -24.39
CA ASP A 138 -6.60 27.40 -23.53
C ASP A 138 -5.18 27.80 -23.95
N SER A 139 -5.07 28.85 -24.74
CA SER A 139 -3.80 29.43 -25.16
C SER A 139 -3.33 30.40 -24.07
N ASP A 140 -2.76 29.88 -23.00
CA ASP A 140 -1.96 30.70 -22.08
C ASP A 140 -0.77 29.92 -21.54
N PHE A 141 0.13 29.55 -22.45
CA PHE A 141 1.52 29.22 -22.11
C PHE A 141 2.33 30.52 -22.21
N ARG A 142 2.33 31.30 -21.13
CA ARG A 142 3.26 32.42 -20.94
C ARG A 142 4.65 31.86 -20.66
N SER A 143 5.57 32.13 -21.59
CA SER A 143 7.00 32.01 -21.37
C SER A 143 7.51 33.23 -20.59
N GLU A 144 7.93 33.02 -19.35
CA GLU A 144 9.08 33.69 -18.70
C GLU A 144 9.77 32.69 -17.76
#